data_AF-A0AAV2S998-F1
#
_entry.id   AF-A0AAV2S998-F1
#
_cell.length_a   1.000
_cell.length_b   1.000
_cell.length_c   1.000
_cell.angle_alpha   90.00
_cell.angle_beta   90.00
_cell.angle_gamma   90.00
#
_symmetry.space_group_name_H-M   'P 1'
#
loop_
_entity.id
_entity.type
_entity.pdbx_description
1 polymer ?
#
loop_
_entity_poly.entity_id
_entity_poly.type
_entity_poly.pdbx_seq_one_letter_code
_entity_poly.pdbx_strand_id
1 'polypeptide(L)'
;AHTLEFIELYRQLPSTWKVKSKIYGDRNVKALAYEQLVKKWRELYPDATRDTVTRRINGLRCNYRKEMKKVELSMRSGASAEKVYKPLLYYYKEISFLYDSEVQAEGISSMDMEEAQTTDDIVAAISNPQPDSDNQ
;
A
#
# COMPACT_ATOMS: atom_id res chain seq x y z
N ALA A 1 -12.28 1.26 -5.62
CA ALA A 1 -12.49 -0.17 -5.23
C ALA A 1 -11.19 -0.98 -5.31
N HIS A 2 -10.44 -0.92 -6.41
CA HIS A 2 -9.28 -1.79 -6.68
C HIS A 2 -8.19 -1.86 -5.59
N THR A 3 -7.90 -0.75 -4.89
CA THR A 3 -6.93 -0.78 -3.77
C THR A 3 -7.42 -1.68 -2.62
N LEU A 4 -8.71 -1.66 -2.29
CA LEU A 4 -9.27 -2.50 -1.22
C LEU A 4 -9.27 -3.98 -1.64
N GLU A 5 -9.64 -4.28 -2.88
CA GLU A 5 -9.56 -5.64 -3.43
C GLU A 5 -8.13 -6.18 -3.45
N PHE A 6 -7.17 -5.32 -3.81
CA PHE A 6 -5.75 -5.68 -3.78
C PHE A 6 -5.26 -5.93 -2.35
N ILE A 7 -5.65 -5.08 -1.39
CA ILE A 7 -5.29 -5.25 0.02
C ILE A 7 -5.91 -6.53 0.58
N GLU A 8 -7.15 -6.85 0.23
CA GLU A 8 -7.83 -8.07 0.67
C GLU A 8 -7.15 -9.32 0.10
N LEU A 9 -6.81 -9.34 -1.20
CA LEU A 9 -6.02 -10.43 -1.77
C LEU A 9 -4.65 -10.56 -1.10
N TYR A 10 -3.97 -9.43 -0.86
CA TYR A 10 -2.68 -9.40 -0.18
C TYR A 10 -2.77 -9.92 1.27
N ARG A 11 -3.85 -9.62 2.00
CA ARG A 11 -4.14 -10.17 3.34
C ARG A 11 -4.20 -11.69 3.32
N GLN A 12 -4.84 -12.27 2.30
CA GLN A 12 -5.00 -13.73 2.13
C GLN A 12 -3.70 -14.47 1.76
N LEU A 13 -2.62 -13.75 1.47
CA LEU A 13 -1.34 -14.31 1.02
C LEU A 13 -0.24 -14.13 2.10
N PRO A 14 -0.28 -14.89 3.21
CA PRO A 14 0.63 -14.71 4.34
C PRO A 14 2.11 -14.95 3.99
N SER A 15 2.42 -15.67 2.91
CA SER A 15 3.78 -15.83 2.38
C SER A 15 4.46 -14.50 1.99
N THR A 16 3.67 -13.44 1.80
CA THR A 16 4.15 -12.13 1.36
C THR A 16 4.41 -11.15 2.50
N TRP A 17 3.77 -11.34 3.67
CA TRP A 17 3.80 -10.36 4.76
C TRP A 17 4.02 -10.94 6.16
N LYS A 18 3.68 -12.21 6.42
CA LYS A 18 3.68 -12.77 7.77
C LYS A 18 5.03 -13.43 8.10
N VAL A 19 6.03 -12.62 8.44
CA VAL A 19 7.44 -13.06 8.66
C VAL A 19 7.57 -14.24 9.64
N LYS A 20 6.75 -14.27 10.71
CA LYS A 20 6.76 -15.35 11.72
C LYS A 20 6.15 -16.69 11.25
N SER A 21 5.50 -16.71 10.09
CA SER A 21 4.90 -17.94 9.56
C SER A 21 5.95 -18.80 8.86
N LYS A 22 5.89 -20.13 9.05
CA LYS A 22 6.71 -21.06 8.25
C LYS A 22 6.51 -20.87 6.74
N ILE A 23 5.30 -20.47 6.34
CA ILE A 23 4.91 -20.22 4.94
C ILE A 23 5.69 -19.04 4.33
N TYR A 24 6.19 -18.09 5.14
CA TYR A 24 6.96 -16.95 4.63
C TYR A 24 8.33 -17.35 4.06
N GLY A 25 8.92 -18.43 4.58
CA GLY A 25 10.19 -18.99 4.10
C GLY A 25 10.05 -19.82 2.83
N ASP A 26 8.84 -20.20 2.44
CA ASP A 26 8.59 -21.02 1.25
C ASP A 26 8.67 -20.16 -0.02
N ARG A 27 9.73 -20.37 -0.79
CA ARG A 27 9.98 -19.63 -2.04
C ARG A 27 8.91 -19.89 -3.10
N ASN A 28 8.38 -21.11 -3.18
CA ASN A 28 7.39 -21.50 -4.17
C ASN A 28 6.04 -20.85 -3.85
N VAL A 29 5.61 -20.94 -2.59
CA VAL A 29 4.36 -20.29 -2.15
C VAL A 29 4.46 -18.77 -2.28
N LYS A 30 5.63 -18.19 -2.01
CA LYS A 30 5.86 -16.76 -2.23
C LYS A 30 5.80 -16.39 -3.70
N ALA A 31 6.41 -17.16 -4.60
CA ALA A 31 6.33 -16.92 -6.05
C ALA A 31 4.87 -16.96 -6.54
N LEU A 32 4.11 -18.00 -6.20
CA LEU A 32 2.69 -18.14 -6.55
C LEU A 32 1.83 -16.99 -5.99
N ALA A 33 2.13 -16.51 -4.78
CA ALA A 33 1.44 -15.36 -4.21
C ALA A 33 1.70 -14.08 -5.02
N TYR A 34 2.94 -13.82 -5.42
CA TYR A 34 3.26 -12.68 -6.29
C TYR A 34 2.60 -12.78 -7.67
N GLU A 35 2.49 -13.97 -8.24
CA GLU A 35 1.78 -14.18 -9.51
C GLU A 35 0.29 -13.84 -9.40
N GLN A 36 -0.37 -14.22 -8.30
CA GLN A 36 -1.76 -13.85 -8.04
C GLN A 36 -1.94 -12.33 -7.92
N LEU A 37 -1.04 -11.66 -7.21
CA LEU A 37 -1.05 -10.20 -7.06
C LEU A 37 -0.80 -9.49 -8.40
N VAL A 38 0.12 -10.00 -9.22
CA VAL A 38 0.36 -9.49 -10.57
C VAL A 38 -0.86 -9.67 -11.45
N LYS A 39 -1.49 -10.86 -11.43
CA LYS A 39 -2.71 -11.12 -12.19
C LYS A 39 -3.82 -10.12 -11.83
N LYS A 40 -4.02 -9.85 -10.53
CA LYS A 40 -5.00 -8.88 -10.07
C LYS A 40 -4.67 -7.46 -10.53
N TRP A 41 -3.40 -7.07 -10.51
CA TRP A 41 -2.97 -5.74 -10.96
C TRP A 41 -3.04 -5.57 -12.48
N ARG A 42 -2.90 -6.67 -13.24
CA ARG A 42 -3.04 -6.70 -14.71
C ARG A 42 -4.45 -6.41 -15.21
N GLU A 43 -5.47 -6.54 -14.36
CA GLU A 43 -6.83 -6.11 -14.69
C GLU A 43 -6.91 -4.60 -14.96
N LEU A 44 -5.98 -3.82 -14.41
CA LEU A 44 -5.87 -2.37 -14.62
C LEU A 44 -4.68 -1.97 -15.49
N TYR A 45 -3.55 -2.66 -15.30
CA TYR A 45 -2.29 -2.36 -15.95
C TYR A 45 -1.76 -3.62 -16.64
N PRO A 46 -2.13 -3.87 -17.92
CA PRO A 46 -1.81 -5.12 -18.60
C PRO A 46 -0.31 -5.49 -18.62
N ASP A 47 0.55 -4.48 -18.58
CA ASP A 47 2.01 -4.56 -18.54
C ASP A 47 2.58 -4.77 -17.13
N ALA A 48 1.73 -4.88 -16.10
CA ALA A 48 2.18 -5.04 -14.73
C ALA A 48 3.09 -6.25 -14.56
N THR A 49 4.21 -5.98 -13.89
CA THR A 49 5.22 -6.99 -13.56
C THR A 49 5.27 -7.20 -12.05
N ARG A 50 6.04 -8.22 -11.65
CA ARG A 50 6.33 -8.46 -10.24
C ARG A 50 6.97 -7.26 -9.56
N ASP A 51 7.79 -6.50 -10.29
CA ASP A 51 8.42 -5.27 -9.78
C ASP A 51 7.37 -4.19 -9.49
N THR A 52 6.43 -3.96 -10.41
CA THR A 52 5.31 -3.02 -10.23
C THR A 52 4.50 -3.35 -8.97
N VAL A 53 4.17 -4.62 -8.78
CA VAL A 53 3.43 -5.09 -7.59
C VAL A 53 4.26 -4.93 -6.31
N THR A 54 5.56 -5.22 -6.37
CA THR A 54 6.46 -5.07 -5.21
C THR A 54 6.55 -3.60 -4.80
N ARG A 55 6.71 -2.69 -5.77
CA ARG A 55 6.67 -1.23 -5.53
C ARG A 55 5.34 -0.80 -4.94
N ARG A 56 4.22 -1.34 -5.44
CA ARG A 56 2.89 -1.07 -4.90
C ARG A 56 2.73 -1.49 -3.44
N ILE A 57 3.17 -2.69 -3.09
CA ILE A 57 3.16 -3.20 -1.70
C ILE A 57 4.03 -2.33 -0.81
N ASN A 58 5.23 -1.97 -1.25
CA ASN A 58 6.13 -1.12 -0.48
C ASN A 58 5.51 0.26 -0.23
N GLY A 59 4.90 0.88 -1.24
CA GLY A 59 4.17 2.14 -1.09
C GLY A 59 3.02 2.05 -0.08
N LEU A 60 2.23 0.96 -0.13
CA LEU A 60 1.17 0.69 0.84
C LEU A 60 1.71 0.57 2.28
N ARG A 61 2.81 -0.18 2.48
CA ARG A 61 3.49 -0.31 3.78
C ARG A 61 4.02 1.02 4.29
N CYS A 62 4.69 1.79 3.44
CA CYS A 62 5.22 3.11 3.81
C CYS A 62 4.11 4.08 4.23
N ASN A 63 3.01 4.15 3.47
CA ASN A 63 1.87 4.99 3.82
C ASN A 63 1.23 4.55 5.14
N TYR A 64 1.03 3.23 5.32
CA TYR A 64 0.48 2.69 6.56
C TYR A 64 1.35 3.03 7.78
N ARG A 65 2.67 2.84 7.69
CA ARG A 65 3.60 3.15 8.78
C ARG A 65 3.61 4.63 9.15
N LYS A 66 3.63 5.52 8.15
CA LYS A 66 3.54 6.97 8.37
C LYS A 66 2.25 7.33 9.11
N GLU A 67 1.14 6.73 8.71
CA GLU A 67 -0.16 6.98 9.33
C GLU A 67 -0.26 6.41 10.75
N MET A 68 0.24 5.18 10.95
CA MET A 68 0.33 4.52 12.24
C MET A 68 1.14 5.35 13.25
N LYS A 69 2.28 5.92 12.83
CA LYS A 69 3.10 6.80 13.69
C LYS A 69 2.35 8.04 14.15
N LYS A 70 1.51 8.65 13.30
CA LYS A 70 0.69 9.81 13.69
C LYS A 70 -0.34 9.43 14.76
N VAL A 71 -0.98 8.26 14.59
CA VAL A 71 -1.92 7.71 15.58
C VAL A 71 -1.22 7.48 16.91
N GLU A 72 -0.09 6.76 16.91
CA GLU A 72 0.70 6.47 18.11
C GLU A 72 1.21 7.73 18.81
N LEU A 73 1.70 8.71 18.05
CA LEU A 73 2.17 9.98 18.59
C LEU A 73 1.04 10.74 19.29
N SER A 74 -0.16 10.77 18.70
CA SER A 74 -1.33 11.43 19.30
C SER A 74 -1.79 10.76 20.59
N MET A 75 -1.63 9.43 20.71
CA MET A 75 -1.93 8.70 21.94
C MET A 75 -0.89 8.98 23.02
N ARG A 76 0.40 9.06 22.66
CA ARG A 76 1.49 9.28 23.62
C ARG A 76 1.53 10.69 24.20
N SER A 77 1.02 11.70 23.48
CA SER A 77 0.98 13.09 23.96
C SER A 77 -0.07 13.36 25.06
N GLY A 78 -0.67 12.32 25.66
CA GLY A 78 -1.67 12.47 26.72
C GLY A 78 -2.98 13.11 26.23
N ALA A 79 -3.26 13.00 24.93
CA ALA A 79 -4.49 13.52 24.36
C ALA A 79 -5.68 12.74 24.93
N SER A 80 -6.72 13.46 25.40
CA SER A 80 -8.02 12.84 25.73
C SER A 80 -8.49 12.00 24.54
N ALA A 81 -9.25 10.92 24.75
CA ALA A 81 -9.70 9.99 23.70
C ALA A 81 -10.38 10.69 22.51
N GLU A 82 -10.94 11.88 22.73
CA GLU A 82 -11.58 12.75 21.73
C GLU A 82 -10.58 13.48 20.80
N LYS A 83 -9.31 13.61 21.20
CA LYS A 83 -8.22 14.29 20.48
C LYS A 83 -7.23 13.33 19.80
N VAL A 84 -7.48 12.03 19.83
CA VAL A 84 -6.64 11.03 19.13
C VAL A 84 -6.76 11.26 17.63
N TYR A 85 -5.61 11.29 16.94
CA TYR A 85 -5.56 11.47 15.50
C TYR A 85 -6.30 10.34 14.80
N LYS A 86 -7.24 10.69 13.91
CA LYS A 86 -7.95 9.73 13.07
C LYS A 86 -7.22 9.59 11.73
N PRO A 87 -6.85 8.36 11.32
CA PRO A 87 -6.26 8.11 10.02
C PRO A 87 -7.10 8.67 8.88
N LEU A 88 -6.47 9.39 7.97
CA LEU A 88 -7.06 9.92 6.73
C LEU A 88 -7.01 8.89 5.59
N LEU A 89 -6.19 7.85 5.72
CA LEU A 89 -6.14 6.75 4.76
C LEU A 89 -7.45 5.94 4.82
N TYR A 90 -8.26 6.01 3.76
CA TYR A 90 -9.56 5.30 3.69
C TYR A 90 -9.44 3.76 3.82
N TYR A 91 -8.26 3.20 3.47
CA TYR A 91 -7.98 1.77 3.58
C TYR A 91 -7.19 1.40 4.85
N TYR A 92 -6.99 2.33 5.79
CA TYR A 92 -6.17 2.13 6.99
C TYR A 92 -6.58 0.88 7.78
N LYS A 93 -7.89 0.73 8.00
CA LYS A 93 -8.45 -0.44 8.68
C LYS A 93 -8.18 -1.74 7.92
N GLU A 94 -8.16 -1.71 6.60
CA GLU A 94 -7.96 -2.92 5.81
C GLU A 94 -6.51 -3.39 5.79
N ILE A 95 -5.55 -2.48 5.86
CA ILE A 95 -4.13 -2.83 5.87
C ILE A 95 -3.57 -3.09 7.29
N SER A 96 -4.39 -2.93 8.33
CA SER A 96 -3.95 -3.02 9.73
C SER A 96 -3.42 -4.40 10.14
N PHE A 97 -3.70 -5.46 9.37
CA PHE A 97 -3.13 -6.79 9.59
C PHE A 97 -1.60 -6.82 9.52
N LEU A 98 -0.97 -5.78 8.96
CA LEU A 98 0.48 -5.62 8.93
C LEU A 98 1.08 -5.12 10.25
N TYR A 99 0.26 -4.67 11.22
CA TYR A 99 0.74 -4.06 12.46
C TYR A 99 1.86 -4.87 13.14
N ASP A 100 1.61 -6.15 13.40
CA ASP A 100 2.59 -7.04 14.06
C ASP A 100 3.91 -7.17 13.28
N SER A 101 3.86 -7.02 11.94
CA SER A 101 5.03 -7.13 11.07
C SER A 101 5.81 -5.82 10.99
N GLU A 102 5.13 -4.67 10.98
CA GLU A 102 5.77 -3.35 10.91
C GLU A 102 6.38 -2.92 12.25
N VAL A 103 5.74 -3.21 13.38
CA VAL A 103 6.29 -2.92 14.73
C VAL A 103 7.63 -3.61 14.96
N GLN A 104 7.86 -4.77 14.35
CA GLN A 104 9.14 -5.49 14.43
C GLN A 104 10.20 -4.94 13.46
N ALA A 105 9.78 -4.42 12.31
CA ALA A 105 10.68 -3.80 11.35
C ALA A 105 11.30 -2.50 11.91
N GLU A 106 10.62 -1.81 12.84
CA GLU A 106 11.13 -0.63 13.54
C GLU A 106 12.40 -0.90 14.38
N GLY A 107 12.73 -2.17 14.67
CA GLY A 107 14.00 -2.55 15.30
C GLY A 107 15.23 -2.49 14.38
N ILE A 108 15.04 -2.27 13.07
CA ILE A 108 16.09 -2.17 12.05
C ILE A 108 16.05 -0.75 11.48
N SER A 109 16.95 0.11 11.97
CA SER A 109 16.85 1.58 11.97
C SER A 109 16.77 2.31 10.61
N SER A 110 16.05 3.45 10.66
CA SER A 110 16.25 4.77 10.03
C SER A 110 16.38 4.92 8.51
N MET A 111 15.41 5.63 7.92
CA MET A 111 15.65 6.90 7.21
C MET A 111 14.30 7.61 7.03
N ASP A 112 14.16 8.77 7.68
CA ASP A 112 13.13 9.75 7.33
C ASP A 112 13.34 10.19 5.88
N MET A 113 12.27 10.18 5.10
CA MET A 113 12.20 10.91 3.84
C MET A 113 10.79 11.51 3.74
N GLU A 114 10.73 12.79 4.11
CA GLU A 114 9.80 13.78 3.53
C GLU A 114 9.90 13.66 2.00
N GLU A 115 8.83 13.64 1.22
CA GLU A 115 7.82 14.67 1.09
C GLU A 115 6.53 14.04 0.53
N ALA A 116 5.38 14.64 0.82
CA ALA A 116 4.10 14.17 0.32
C ALA A 116 3.96 14.52 -1.17
N GLN A 117 4.14 13.55 -2.07
CA GLN A 117 3.59 13.70 -3.43
C GLN A 117 2.10 13.34 -3.36
N THR A 118 1.29 14.38 -3.25
CA THR A 118 -0.16 14.35 -3.46
C THR A 118 -0.48 13.64 -4.77
N THR A 119 -1.47 12.75 -4.73
CA THR A 119 -1.95 11.94 -5.86
C THR A 119 -2.70 12.75 -6.93
N ASP A 120 -2.51 14.07 -6.99
CA ASP A 120 -3.25 14.97 -7.86
C ASP A 120 -2.69 14.99 -9.31
N ASP A 121 -1.50 14.44 -9.55
CA ASP A 121 -0.88 14.45 -10.88
C ASP A 121 -1.40 13.36 -11.84
N ILE A 122 -2.15 12.35 -11.37
CA ILE A 122 -2.68 11.30 -12.26
C ILE A 122 -3.95 11.78 -13.01
N VAL A 123 -4.70 12.74 -12.45
CA VAL A 123 -5.97 13.19 -13.05
C VAL A 123 -5.79 14.21 -14.19
N ALA A 124 -4.64 14.85 -14.30
CA ALA A 124 -4.37 15.82 -15.37
C ALA A 124 -4.04 15.17 -16.73
N ALA A 125 -3.63 13.89 -16.76
CA ALA A 125 -3.24 13.20 -18.00
C ALA A 125 -4.41 12.58 -18.79
N ILE A 126 -5.65 12.62 -18.27
CA ILE A 126 -6.83 11.99 -18.91
C ILE A 126 -7.76 13.03 -19.54
N SER A 127 -7.50 14.33 -19.41
CA SER A 127 -8.31 15.38 -20.01
C SER A 127 -7.54 16.13 -21.10
N ASN A 128 -7.39 15.52 -22.27
CA ASN A 128 -7.36 16.29 -23.50
C ASN A 128 -7.98 15.48 -24.65
N PRO A 129 -9.25 15.72 -24.99
CA PRO A 129 -9.86 15.13 -26.18
C PRO A 129 -9.22 15.73 -27.43
N GLN A 130 -8.84 14.86 -28.37
CA GLN A 130 -8.53 15.21 -29.75
C GLN A 130 -9.68 16.02 -30.36
N PRO A 131 -9.42 17.17 -31.01
CA PRO A 131 -10.34 17.67 -32.01
C PRO A 131 -10.04 16.99 -33.35
N ASP A 132 -10.96 16.14 -33.79
CA ASP A 132 -11.20 15.92 -35.22
C ASP A 132 -11.73 17.22 -35.83
N SER A 133 -11.17 17.64 -36.95
CA SER A 133 -11.96 18.19 -38.07
C SER A 133 -11.13 18.33 -39.34
N ASP A 134 -11.66 17.67 -40.36
CA ASP A 134 -11.49 17.90 -41.78
C ASP A 134 -11.52 19.39 -42.19
N ASN A 135 -11.03 19.59 -43.42
CA ASN A 135 -11.49 20.57 -44.40
C ASN A 135 -10.73 21.92 -44.43
N GLN A 136 -9.67 22.00 -45.24
CA GLN A 136 -9.76 22.56 -46.61
C GLN A 136 -8.53 22.23 -47.45
#